data_AF-A0A6N6WNT1-F1
#
_entry.id   AF-A0A6N6WNT1-F1
#
_cell.length_a   1.000
_cell.length_b   1.000
_cell.length_c   1.000
_cell.angle_alpha   90.00
_cell.angle_beta   90.00
_cell.angle_gamma   90.00
#
_symmetry.space_group_name_H-M   'P 1'
#
loop_
_entity.id
_entity.type
_entity.pdbx_description
1 polymer ?
#
loop_
_entity_poly.entity_id
_entity_poly.type
_entity_poly.pdbx_seq_one_letter_code
_entity_poly.pdbx_strand_id
1 'polypeptide(L)' 'LRSLDPENKEALQISRFLAAINGLMGDKHDDMVADDMENRQSYDAPVALDSDIRQRLELLISRFPL' A
#
# COMPACT_ATOMS: atom_id res chain seq x y z
N LEU A 1 6.63 3.65 19.57
CA LEU A 1 6.21 2.82 18.40
C LEU A 1 6.24 1.36 18.85
N ARG A 2 5.26 0.53 18.46
CA ARG A 2 5.25 -0.90 18.82
C ARG A 2 6.17 -1.65 17.83
N SER A 3 7.48 -1.65 18.08
CA SER A 3 8.47 -2.41 17.30
C SER A 3 9.01 -3.56 18.15
N LEU A 4 9.31 -4.71 17.53
CA LEU A 4 9.99 -5.82 18.20
C LEU A 4 11.40 -5.43 18.65
N ASP A 5 12.05 -4.54 17.89
CA ASP A 5 13.32 -3.92 18.22
C ASP A 5 13.19 -2.39 18.02
N PRO A 6 12.91 -1.64 19.10
CA PRO A 6 12.72 -0.18 19.01
C PRO A 6 13.98 0.60 18.61
N GLU A 7 15.16 0.07 18.88
CA GLU A 7 16.44 0.72 18.58
C GLU A 7 16.93 0.42 17.15
N ASN A 8 16.37 -0.61 16.51
CA ASN A 8 16.62 -0.91 15.11
C ASN A 8 15.93 0.10 14.18
N LYS A 9 16.68 1.15 13.87
CA LYS A 9 16.24 2.25 12.99
C LYS A 9 15.90 1.77 11.57
N GLU A 10 16.57 0.74 11.06
CA GLU A 10 16.29 0.18 9.74
C GLU A 10 14.93 -0.54 9.73
N ALA A 11 14.69 -1.42 10.70
CA ALA A 11 13.39 -2.09 10.86
C ALA A 11 12.25 -1.08 11.05
N LEU A 12 12.49 -0.01 11.81
CA LEU A 12 11.54 1.09 11.97
C LEU A 12 11.23 1.80 10.64
N GLN A 13 12.25 2.12 9.85
CA GLN A 13 12.06 2.76 8.55
C GLN A 13 11.30 1.88 7.58
N ILE A 14 11.64 0.59 7.51
CA ILE A 14 10.94 -0.40 6.67
C ILE A 14 9.47 -0.52 7.12
N SER A 15 9.23 -0.66 8.42
CA SER A 15 7.87 -0.74 8.97
C SER A 15 7.03 0.48 8.60
N ARG A 16 7.60 1.70 8.70
CA ARG A 16 6.91 2.93 8.31
C ARG A 16 6.66 3.01 6.81
N PHE A 17 7.62 2.56 6.00
CA PHE A 17 7.47 2.51 4.55
C PHE A 17 6.33 1.58 4.13
N LEU A 18 6.28 0.37 4.71
CA LEU A 18 5.19 -0.58 4.49
C LEU A 18 3.85 -0.05 5.01
N ALA A 19 3.83 0.61 6.17
CA ALA A 19 2.62 1.22 6.71
C ALA A 19 2.06 2.31 5.78
N ALA A 20 2.92 3.08 5.12
CA ALA A 20 2.49 4.07 4.13
C ALA A 20 1.84 3.42 2.90
N ILE A 21 2.43 2.33 2.38
CA ILE A 21 1.81 1.55 1.29
C ILE A 21 0.45 0.99 1.72
N ASN A 22 0.37 0.42 2.92
CA ASN A 22 -0.87 -0.14 3.45
C ASN A 22 -1.96 0.93 3.60
N GLY A 23 -1.60 2.14 4.05
CA GLY A 23 -2.55 3.26 4.12
C GLY A 23 -3.12 3.60 2.75
N LEU A 24 -2.25 3.83 1.76
CA LEU A 24 -2.66 4.20 0.39
C LEU A 24 -3.50 3.10 -0.28
N MET A 25 -3.14 1.84 -0.07
CA MET A 25 -3.93 0.71 -0.57
C MET A 25 -5.29 0.62 0.12
N GLY A 26 -5.38 0.94 1.42
CA GLY A 26 -6.64 1.02 2.16
C GLY A 26 -7.54 2.13 1.61
N ASP A 27 -6.99 3.32 1.39
CA ASP A 27 -7.74 4.43 0.78
C ASP A 27 -8.26 4.05 -0.61
N LYS A 28 -7.42 3.42 -1.44
CA LYS A 28 -7.83 2.94 -2.76
C LYS A 28 -8.89 1.84 -2.69
N HIS A 29 -8.80 0.96 -1.70
CA HIS A 29 -9.80 -0.07 -1.44
C HIS A 29 -11.15 0.57 -1.11
N ASP A 30 -11.17 1.59 -0.25
CA ASP A 30 -12.40 2.27 0.12
C ASP A 30 -13.07 2.97 -1.08
N ASP A 31 -12.27 3.57 -1.98
CA ASP A 31 -12.77 4.10 -3.26
C ASP A 31 -13.41 3.01 -4.13
N MET A 32 -12.75 1.83 -4.24
CA MET A 32 -13.26 0.71 -5.03
C MET A 32 -14.56 0.14 -4.46
N VAL A 33 -14.68 0.08 -3.13
CA VAL A 33 -15.92 -0.32 -2.47
C VAL A 33 -17.03 0.69 -2.75
N ALA A 34 -16.74 1.99 -2.69
CA ALA A 34 -17.72 3.03 -2.98
C ALA A 34 -18.22 2.96 -4.45
N ASP A 35 -17.31 2.76 -5.40
CA ASP A 35 -17.66 2.62 -6.83
C ASP A 35 -18.54 1.40 -7.13
N ASP A 36 -18.28 0.27 -6.46
CA ASP A 36 -19.08 -0.96 -6.58
C ASP A 36 -20.48 -0.77 -5.99
N MET A 37 -20.58 -0.14 -4.81
CA MET A 37 -21.86 0.19 -4.17
C MET A 37 -22.72 1.13 -5.02
N GLU A 38 -22.10 2.01 -5.80
CA GLU A 38 -22.77 2.93 -6.72
C GLU A 38 -23.05 2.31 -8.10
N ASN A 39 -22.73 1.02 -8.31
CA ASN A 39 -22.78 0.32 -9.60
C ASN A 39 -22.01 1.03 -10.73
N ARG A 40 -20.99 1.84 -10.41
CA ARG A 40 -20.16 2.53 -11.40
C ARG A 40 -19.13 1.59 -12.02
N GLN A 41 -18.50 0.78 -11.18
CA GLN A 41 -17.51 -0.19 -11.58
C GLN A 41 -17.53 -1.34 -10.58
N SER A 42 -17.50 -2.59 -11.09
CA SER A 42 -17.42 -3.74 -10.21
C SER A 42 -16.10 -3.75 -9.44
N TYR A 43 -16.15 -4.12 -8.16
CA TYR A 43 -14.98 -4.25 -7.29
C TYR A 43 -13.89 -5.18 -7.88
N ASP A 44 -14.31 -6.27 -8.54
CA ASP A 44 -13.40 -7.26 -9.15
C ASP A 44 -12.87 -6.82 -10.54
N ALA A 45 -13.32 -5.66 -11.04
CA ALA A 45 -12.87 -5.18 -12.33
C ALA A 45 -11.37 -4.82 -12.28
N PRO A 46 -10.57 -5.19 -13.29
CA PRO A 46 -9.17 -4.81 -13.35
C PRO A 46 -9.02 -3.29 -13.31
N VAL A 47 -8.27 -2.77 -12.34
CA VAL A 47 -7.97 -1.35 -12.22
C VAL A 47 -6.46 -1.13 -12.15
N ALA A 48 -5.99 -0.08 -12.81
CA ALA A 48 -4.60 0.32 -12.67
C ALA A 48 -4.35 0.83 -11.24
N LEU A 49 -3.22 0.43 -10.65
CA LEU A 49 -2.75 1.04 -9.41
C LEU A 49 -2.47 2.53 -9.61
N ASP A 50 -2.77 3.30 -8.56
CA ASP A 50 -2.33 4.68 -8.49
C ASP A 50 -0.81 4.78 -8.63
N SER A 51 -0.35 5.87 -9.24
CA SER A 51 1.06 6.10 -9.53
C SER A 51 1.95 6.12 -8.28
N ASP A 52 1.46 6.59 -7.13
CA ASP A 52 2.22 6.62 -5.87
C ASP A 52 2.34 5.21 -5.29
N ILE A 53 1.22 4.46 -5.26
CA ILE A 53 1.21 3.06 -4.83
C ILE A 53 2.17 2.24 -5.69
N ARG A 54 2.09 2.38 -7.01
CA ARG A 54 2.97 1.67 -7.96
C ARG A 54 4.44 1.98 -7.69
N GLN A 55 4.82 3.25 -7.63
CA GLN A 55 6.21 3.66 -7.43
C GLN A 55 6.78 3.14 -6.11
N ARG A 56 5.99 3.15 -5.04
CA ARG A 56 6.41 2.62 -3.74
C ARG A 56 6.63 1.12 -3.76
N LEU A 57 5.77 0.37 -4.46
CA LEU A 57 5.94 -1.07 -4.66
C LEU A 57 7.18 -1.38 -5.51
N GLU A 58 7.40 -0.64 -6.59
CA GLU A 58 8.61 -0.77 -7.42
C GLU A 58 9.88 -0.49 -6.60
N LEU A 59 9.86 0.54 -5.74
CA LEU A 59 10.97 0.82 -4.84
C LEU A 59 11.19 -0.31 -3.82
N LEU A 60 10.12 -0.88 -3.27
CA LEU A 60 10.21 -2.02 -2.35
C LEU A 60 10.89 -3.22 -3.03
N ILE A 61 10.43 -3.59 -4.22
CA ILE A 61 10.93 -4.73 -4.99
C ILE A 61 12.38 -4.52 -5.42
N SER A 62 12.74 -3.30 -5.84
CA SER A 62 14.13 -2.99 -6.23
C SER A 62 15.11 -3.10 -5.05
N ARG A 63 14.65 -2.82 -3.82
CA ARG A 63 15.47 -2.93 -2.61
C ARG A 63 15.55 -4.35 -2.06
N PHE A 64 14.48 -5.13 -2.25
CA PHE A 64 14.35 -6.50 -1.77
C PHE A 64 13.84 -7.42 -2.90
N PRO A 65 14.70 -7.77 -3.87
CA PRO A 65 14.33 -8.71 -4.91
C PRO A 65 14.04 -10.08 -4.28
N LEU A 66 12.89 -10.66 -4.62
CA LEU A 66 12.49 -12.02 -4.22
C LEU A 66 13.34 -13.09 -4.91
#